data_AF-A0A9D4XJT0-F1
#
_entry.id   AF-A0A9D4XJT0-F1
#
_cell.length_a   1.000
_cell.length_b   1.000
_cell.length_c   1.000
_cell.angle_alpha   90.00
_cell.angle_beta   90.00
_cell.angle_gamma   90.00
#
_symmetry.space_group_name_H-M   'P 1'
#
loop_
_entity.id
_entity.type
_entity.pdbx_description
1 polymer ?
#
loop_
_entity_poly.entity_id
_entity_poly.type
_entity_poly.pdbx_seq_one_letter_code
_entity_poly.pdbx_strand_id
1 'polypeptide(L)'
;MEPQEGEEIHNCLIKLRDDPKRRRDKVYIGCGAGFGGDRPLAALKLLQKVEELNYLVLECLAERTLADRYQIKSSGGDGYDSQISSWMNMLLPLAFERGTCIITNMGAMDPLGAQQKVLEIATALGLDVSVAVAHEVSVTNLGSGFSPTKVYITEGLDMKFGCNMRRVSAPTWELLLLFNVLRSTNQM
;
A
#
# COMPACT_ATOMS: atom_id res chain seq x y z
N MET A 1 -22.30 -38.32 -9.27
CA MET A 1 -20.88 -38.00 -9.11
C MET A 1 -20.68 -36.69 -9.85
N GLU A 2 -20.66 -35.57 -9.15
CA GLU A 2 -20.31 -34.30 -9.77
C GLU A 2 -18.82 -34.30 -10.11
N PRO A 3 -18.42 -33.77 -11.28
CA PRO A 3 -17.01 -33.72 -11.64
C PRO A 3 -16.32 -32.70 -10.73
N GLN A 4 -15.25 -33.14 -10.06
CA GLN A 4 -14.35 -32.25 -9.35
C GLN A 4 -13.71 -31.32 -10.38
N GLU A 5 -14.07 -30.03 -10.36
CA GLU A 5 -13.33 -28.98 -11.05
C GLU A 5 -11.89 -29.03 -10.52
N GLY A 6 -10.97 -29.50 -11.35
CA GLY A 6 -9.56 -29.50 -11.02
C GLY A 6 -9.10 -28.06 -10.83
N GLU A 7 -8.41 -27.79 -9.71
CA GLU A 7 -7.77 -26.50 -9.44
C GLU A 7 -6.80 -26.18 -10.59
N GLU A 8 -7.24 -25.37 -11.56
CA GLU A 8 -6.38 -24.87 -12.62
C GLU A 8 -5.36 -23.91 -12.02
N ILE A 9 -4.09 -24.33 -12.01
CA ILE A 9 -2.97 -23.48 -11.63
C ILE A 9 -2.80 -22.40 -12.71
N HIS A 10 -3.30 -21.20 -12.44
CA HIS A 10 -3.12 -20.05 -13.33
C HIS A 10 -1.84 -19.30 -12.98
N ASN A 11 -0.92 -19.21 -13.94
CA ASN A 11 0.27 -18.38 -13.80
C ASN A 11 -0.11 -16.89 -13.79
N CYS A 12 0.32 -16.17 -12.75
CA CYS A 12 0.27 -14.71 -12.72
C CYS A 12 1.23 -14.13 -13.77
N LEU A 13 0.72 -13.83 -14.96
CA LEU A 13 1.48 -13.13 -15.98
C LEU A 13 1.66 -11.66 -15.57
N ILE A 14 2.83 -11.34 -15.03
CA ILE A 14 3.23 -9.96 -14.74
C ILE A 14 3.47 -9.25 -16.08
N LYS A 15 2.53 -8.37 -16.46
CA LYS A 15 2.78 -7.43 -17.56
C LYS A 15 3.69 -6.31 -17.06
N LEU A 16 4.89 -6.22 -17.62
CA LEU A 16 5.76 -5.08 -17.41
C LEU A 16 5.09 -3.81 -17.97
N ARG A 17 5.41 -2.65 -17.40
CA ARG A 17 4.97 -1.37 -17.96
C ARG A 17 5.60 -1.17 -19.34
N ASP A 18 4.85 -0.56 -20.24
CA ASP A 18 5.40 -0.07 -21.51
C ASP A 18 6.46 1.01 -21.20
N ASP A 19 7.65 0.87 -21.80
CA ASP A 19 8.82 1.75 -21.57
C ASP A 19 9.17 1.95 -20.08
N PRO A 20 9.65 0.92 -19.36
CA PRO A 20 9.95 1.03 -17.94
C PRO A 20 11.17 1.93 -17.73
N LYS A 21 10.93 3.20 -17.40
CA LYS A 21 12.00 4.14 -17.04
C LYS A 21 12.60 3.79 -15.68
N ARG A 22 13.88 3.42 -15.68
CA ARG A 22 14.66 3.24 -14.46
C ARG A 22 14.76 4.58 -13.73
N ARG A 23 14.19 4.65 -12.52
CA ARG A 23 14.18 5.90 -11.72
C ARG A 23 15.45 6.09 -10.89
N ARG A 24 16.15 5.01 -10.53
CA ARG A 24 17.37 5.03 -9.70
C ARG A 24 18.29 3.88 -10.07
N ASP A 25 19.60 4.11 -9.93
CA ASP A 25 20.61 3.07 -10.16
C ASP A 25 20.79 2.09 -9.00
N LYS A 26 20.49 2.55 -7.79
CA LYS A 26 20.44 1.75 -6.57
C LYS A 26 19.18 2.09 -5.81
N VAL A 27 18.61 1.09 -5.15
CA VAL A 27 17.42 1.24 -4.32
C VAL A 27 17.72 0.63 -2.95
N TYR A 28 17.57 1.42 -1.90
CA TYR A 28 17.72 0.96 -0.52
C TYR A 28 16.34 0.82 0.12
N ILE A 29 16.09 -0.37 0.66
CA ILE A 29 14.83 -0.75 1.30
C ILE A 29 15.15 -1.20 2.71
N GLY A 30 14.43 -0.65 3.68
CA GLY A 30 14.53 -1.00 5.09
C GLY A 30 13.22 -1.59 5.57
N CYS A 31 13.30 -2.57 6.46
CA CYS A 31 12.14 -3.14 7.13
C CYS A 31 12.04 -2.54 8.54
N GLY A 32 11.01 -1.76 8.79
CA GLY A 32 10.73 -1.13 10.08
C GLY A 32 9.80 -1.95 10.98
N ALA A 33 9.04 -2.89 10.41
CA ALA A 33 8.20 -3.82 11.13
C ALA A 33 8.01 -5.11 10.32
N GLY A 34 7.94 -6.25 11.01
CA GLY A 34 7.67 -7.55 10.42
C GLY A 34 6.44 -8.28 10.99
N PHE A 35 5.79 -7.74 12.03
CA PHE A 35 4.60 -8.34 12.62
C PHE A 35 3.78 -7.32 13.43
N GLY A 36 2.53 -7.68 13.73
CA GLY A 36 1.66 -6.88 14.60
C GLY A 36 2.21 -6.76 16.02
N GLY A 37 2.45 -5.54 16.47
CA GLY A 37 3.03 -5.26 17.80
C GLY A 37 4.53 -4.97 17.78
N ASP A 38 5.13 -4.83 16.60
CA ASP A 38 6.50 -4.32 16.47
C ASP A 38 6.66 -2.90 17.03
N ARG A 39 7.91 -2.48 17.23
CA ARG A 39 8.23 -1.23 17.93
C ARG A 39 8.41 -0.06 16.96
N PRO A 40 7.53 0.97 16.97
CA PRO A 40 7.69 2.16 16.11
C PRO A 40 9.05 2.85 16.28
N LEU A 41 9.59 2.84 17.50
CA LEU A 41 10.89 3.43 17.82
C LEU A 41 12.06 2.72 17.11
N ALA A 42 11.94 1.43 16.80
CA ALA A 42 12.97 0.71 16.06
C ALA A 42 12.98 1.15 14.58
N ALA A 43 11.81 1.32 13.98
CA ALA A 43 11.67 1.87 12.63
C ALA A 43 12.19 3.32 12.55
N LEU A 44 11.88 4.15 13.55
CA LEU A 44 12.41 5.51 13.62
C LEU A 44 13.95 5.51 13.70
N LYS A 45 14.54 4.64 14.54
CA LYS A 45 16.00 4.50 14.63
C LYS A 45 16.63 4.06 13.30
N LEU A 46 15.97 3.18 12.55
CA LEU A 46 16.43 2.79 11.22
C LEU A 46 16.45 3.99 10.28
N LEU A 47 15.36 4.75 10.26
CA LEU A 47 15.21 5.96 9.44
C LEU A 47 16.22 7.06 9.83
N GLN A 48 16.59 7.16 11.10
CA GLN A 48 17.61 8.09 11.60
C GLN A 48 19.04 7.68 11.22
N LYS A 49 19.33 6.38 11.19
CA LYS A 49 20.70 5.86 10.98
C LYS A 49 21.06 5.67 9.52
N VAL A 50 20.09 5.37 8.66
CA VAL A 50 20.33 5.07 7.25
C VAL A 50 19.95 6.29 6.42
N GLU A 51 20.96 7.06 6.01
CA GLU A 51 20.74 8.32 5.29
C GLU A 51 20.09 8.12 3.91
N GLU A 52 20.54 7.11 3.15
CA GLU A 52 20.08 6.85 1.78
C GLU A 52 18.86 5.91 1.72
N LEU A 53 17.93 5.97 2.67
CA LEU A 53 16.77 5.07 2.68
C LEU A 53 15.67 5.52 1.72
N ASN A 54 15.41 4.75 0.65
CA ASN A 54 14.35 5.08 -0.31
C ASN A 54 12.98 4.59 0.13
N TYR A 55 12.92 3.41 0.74
CA TYR A 55 11.66 2.77 1.15
C TYR A 55 11.77 2.22 2.56
N LEU A 56 10.77 2.50 3.39
CA LEU A 56 10.58 1.91 4.71
C LEU A 56 9.32 1.04 4.69
N VAL A 57 9.51 -0.27 4.76
CA VAL A 57 8.43 -1.25 4.76
C VAL A 57 7.99 -1.53 6.18
N LEU A 58 6.69 -1.45 6.42
CA LEU A 58 6.02 -1.73 7.68
C LEU A 58 5.00 -2.86 7.45
N GLU A 59 5.46 -4.09 7.63
CA GLU A 59 4.61 -5.27 7.64
C GLU A 59 4.07 -5.45 9.05
N CYS A 60 2.78 -5.22 9.25
CA CYS A 60 2.16 -5.18 10.57
C CYS A 60 0.92 -6.05 10.70
N LEU A 61 0.44 -6.63 9.60
CA LEU A 61 -0.77 -7.45 9.61
C LEU A 61 -0.51 -8.79 8.90
N ALA A 62 -0.74 -9.86 9.65
CA ALA A 62 -0.84 -11.22 9.12
C ALA A 62 -2.29 -11.72 9.16
N GLU A 63 -2.51 -12.99 8.87
CA GLU A 63 -3.84 -13.61 8.70
C GLU A 63 -4.73 -13.40 9.94
N ARG A 64 -4.20 -13.65 11.14
CA ARG A 64 -4.94 -13.50 12.39
C ARG A 64 -5.37 -12.05 12.63
N THR A 65 -4.41 -11.13 12.53
CA THR A 65 -4.68 -9.70 12.77
C THR A 65 -5.60 -9.11 11.72
N LEU A 66 -5.55 -9.60 10.48
CA LEU A 66 -6.47 -9.19 9.43
C LEU A 66 -7.89 -9.69 9.70
N ALA A 67 -8.04 -10.93 10.18
CA ALA A 67 -9.33 -11.45 10.62
C ALA A 67 -9.92 -10.60 11.76
N ASP A 68 -9.09 -10.14 12.70
CA ASP A 68 -9.53 -9.24 13.77
C ASP A 68 -10.02 -7.90 13.20
N ARG A 69 -9.32 -7.33 12.21
CA ARG A 69 -9.77 -6.10 11.51
C ARG A 69 -11.08 -6.31 10.76
N TYR A 70 -11.27 -7.46 10.15
CA TYR A 70 -12.54 -7.82 9.51
C TYR A 70 -13.70 -7.86 10.50
N GLN A 71 -13.51 -8.46 11.68
CA GLN A 71 -14.53 -8.51 12.72
C GLN A 71 -14.90 -7.13 13.25
N ILE A 72 -13.90 -6.26 13.47
CA ILE A 72 -14.11 -4.88 13.90
C ILE A 72 -14.90 -4.10 12.84
N LYS A 73 -14.50 -4.19 11.56
CA LYS A 73 -15.24 -3.55 10.45
C LYS A 73 -16.68 -4.03 10.38
N SER A 74 -16.89 -5.35 10.52
CA SER A 74 -18.22 -5.95 10.47
C SER A 74 -19.13 -5.51 11.63
N SER A 75 -18.53 -5.08 12.73
CA SER A 75 -19.22 -4.52 13.90
C SER A 75 -19.35 -2.98 13.85
N GLY A 76 -19.01 -2.36 12.72
CA GLY A 76 -19.12 -0.92 12.48
C GLY A 76 -17.94 -0.08 12.97
N GLY A 77 -16.82 -0.71 13.35
CA GLY A 77 -15.57 -0.01 13.64
C GLY A 77 -14.72 0.26 12.39
N ASP A 78 -13.60 0.95 12.59
CA ASP A 78 -12.63 1.21 11.53
C ASP A 78 -12.04 -0.10 10.98
N GLY A 79 -11.98 -0.19 9.65
CA GLY A 79 -11.48 -1.39 8.98
C GLY A 79 -9.96 -1.42 8.80
N TYR A 80 -9.26 -0.32 9.08
CA TYR A 80 -7.80 -0.20 9.01
C TYR A 80 -7.14 -0.44 10.38
N ASP A 81 -5.82 -0.55 10.42
CA ASP A 81 -5.10 -0.78 11.67
C ASP A 81 -5.08 0.46 12.56
N SER A 82 -5.53 0.31 13.81
CA SER A 82 -5.60 1.39 14.78
C SER A 82 -4.25 2.01 15.12
N GLN A 83 -3.13 1.30 14.90
CA GLN A 83 -1.79 1.85 15.15
C GLN A 83 -1.30 2.79 14.06
N ILE A 84 -1.98 2.88 12.90
CA ILE A 84 -1.56 3.76 11.80
C ILE A 84 -1.30 5.19 12.28
N SER A 85 -2.12 5.68 13.21
CA SER A 85 -1.98 7.03 13.76
C SER A 85 -0.68 7.19 14.54
N SER A 86 -0.34 6.23 15.41
CA SER A 86 0.88 6.28 16.21
C SER A 86 2.13 6.19 15.34
N TRP A 87 2.12 5.28 14.36
CA TRP A 87 3.23 5.09 13.42
C TRP A 87 3.46 6.32 12.55
N MET A 88 2.41 6.88 11.97
CA MET A 88 2.54 8.04 11.08
C MET A 88 2.95 9.31 11.83
N ASN A 89 2.42 9.57 13.03
CA ASN A 89 2.88 10.70 13.85
C ASN A 89 4.38 10.63 14.16
N MET A 90 4.92 9.42 14.36
CA MET A 90 6.33 9.23 14.68
C MET A 90 7.24 9.29 13.44
N LEU A 91 6.81 8.72 12.31
CA LEU A 91 7.68 8.50 11.16
C LEU A 91 7.56 9.57 10.07
N LEU A 92 6.36 10.13 9.84
CA LEU A 92 6.13 11.04 8.72
C LEU A 92 7.05 12.27 8.72
N PRO A 93 7.33 12.96 9.85
CA PRO A 93 8.19 14.14 9.82
C PRO A 93 9.58 13.86 9.22
N LEU A 94 10.24 12.81 9.70
CA LEU A 94 11.57 12.45 9.24
C LEU A 94 11.54 11.78 7.86
N ALA A 95 10.53 10.96 7.58
CA ALA A 95 10.40 10.31 6.27
C ALA A 95 10.18 11.36 5.17
N PHE A 96 9.39 12.39 5.48
CA PHE A 96 9.18 13.54 4.60
C PHE A 96 10.47 14.32 4.36
N GLU A 97 11.20 14.67 5.43
CA GLU A 97 12.49 15.36 5.36
C GLU A 97 13.49 14.60 4.48
N ARG A 98 13.56 13.27 4.64
CA ARG A 98 14.50 12.37 3.94
C ARG A 98 14.03 11.98 2.53
N GLY A 99 12.79 12.25 2.17
CA GLY A 99 12.19 11.75 0.93
C GLY A 99 12.05 10.21 0.89
N THR A 100 11.88 9.58 2.06
CA THR A 100 11.67 8.14 2.20
C THR A 100 10.19 7.80 2.02
N CYS A 101 9.88 6.85 1.15
CA CYS A 101 8.54 6.32 0.94
C CYS A 101 8.21 5.27 2.01
N ILE A 102 7.08 5.41 2.69
CA ILE A 102 6.59 4.39 3.63
C ILE A 102 5.65 3.46 2.89
N ILE A 103 5.83 2.16 3.07
CA ILE A 103 4.97 1.12 2.50
C ILE A 103 4.41 0.32 3.66
N THR A 104 3.09 0.19 3.75
CA THR A 104 2.48 -0.55 4.84
C THR A 104 1.22 -1.27 4.43
N ASN A 105 0.97 -2.43 5.03
CA ASN A 105 -0.31 -3.10 4.94
C ASN A 105 -1.25 -2.75 6.10
N MET A 106 -1.08 -1.60 6.78
CA MET A 106 -2.01 -1.18 7.83
C MET A 106 -3.40 -0.75 7.34
N GLY A 107 -3.69 -0.82 6.03
CA GLY A 107 -5.01 -0.46 5.48
C GLY A 107 -6.16 -1.38 5.87
N ALA A 108 -5.82 -2.55 6.40
CA ALA A 108 -6.65 -3.76 6.47
C ALA A 108 -7.82 -3.80 5.49
N MET A 109 -9.04 -3.91 6.01
CA MET A 109 -10.26 -4.00 5.23
C MET A 109 -10.77 -2.61 4.80
N ASP A 110 -10.10 -1.52 5.17
CA ASP A 110 -10.50 -0.14 4.85
C ASP A 110 -9.28 0.73 4.47
N PRO A 111 -8.65 0.44 3.33
CA PRO A 111 -7.44 1.13 2.94
C PRO A 111 -7.70 2.58 2.50
N LEU A 112 -8.95 2.94 2.13
CA LEU A 112 -9.36 4.34 1.89
C LEU A 112 -9.51 5.12 3.20
N GLY A 113 -10.10 4.52 4.24
CA GLY A 113 -10.14 5.13 5.58
C GLY A 113 -8.73 5.34 6.14
N ALA A 114 -7.83 4.38 5.94
CA ALA A 114 -6.42 4.55 6.26
C ALA A 114 -5.78 5.72 5.50
N GLN A 115 -6.02 5.83 4.18
CA GLN A 115 -5.51 6.93 3.36
C GLN A 115 -5.94 8.29 3.93
N GLN A 116 -7.25 8.44 4.18
CA GLN A 116 -7.81 9.64 4.77
C GLN A 116 -7.15 9.95 6.12
N LYS A 117 -6.96 8.92 6.96
CA LYS A 117 -6.32 9.08 8.26
C LYS A 117 -4.88 9.57 8.17
N VAL A 118 -4.11 9.06 7.20
CA VAL A 118 -2.73 9.53 6.96
C VAL A 118 -2.72 10.98 6.47
N LEU A 119 -3.63 11.36 5.56
CA LEU A 119 -3.74 12.73 5.07
C LEU A 119 -4.11 13.72 6.19
N GLU A 120 -5.01 13.33 7.09
CA GLU A 120 -5.35 14.12 8.29
C GLU A 120 -4.12 14.38 9.16
N ILE A 121 -3.34 13.33 9.45
CA ILE A 121 -2.12 13.43 10.27
C ILE A 121 -1.08 14.30 9.59
N ALA A 122 -0.85 14.11 8.29
CA ALA A 122 0.10 14.92 7.53
C ALA A 122 -0.30 16.40 7.55
N THR A 123 -1.59 16.71 7.35
CA THR A 123 -2.13 18.07 7.43
C THR A 123 -1.91 18.67 8.81
N ALA A 124 -2.17 17.92 9.89
CA ALA A 124 -1.94 18.36 11.27
C ALA A 124 -0.46 18.62 11.58
N LEU A 125 0.46 17.92 10.90
CA LEU A 125 1.90 18.11 11.00
C LEU A 125 2.43 19.21 10.05
N GLY A 126 1.58 19.82 9.23
CA GLY A 126 1.98 20.82 8.23
C GLY A 126 2.77 20.24 7.05
N LEU A 127 2.58 18.95 6.74
CA LEU A 127 3.27 18.23 5.68
C LEU A 127 2.36 18.09 4.44
N ASP A 128 2.88 18.45 3.27
CA ASP A 128 2.20 18.23 1.98
C ASP A 128 2.67 16.92 1.36
N VAL A 129 1.77 15.94 1.30
CA VAL A 129 2.14 14.56 1.01
C VAL A 129 1.16 13.85 0.09
N SER A 130 1.63 12.86 -0.67
CA SER A 130 0.76 12.03 -1.52
C SER A 130 0.64 10.60 -0.97
N VAL A 131 -0.60 10.16 -0.76
CA VAL A 131 -0.91 8.80 -0.27
C VAL A 131 -1.60 8.04 -1.39
N ALA A 132 -1.04 6.92 -1.81
CA ALA A 132 -1.63 6.00 -2.78
C ALA A 132 -2.12 4.73 -2.08
N VAL A 133 -3.17 4.14 -2.63
CA VAL A 133 -3.74 2.88 -2.16
C VAL A 133 -3.67 1.85 -3.28
N ALA A 134 -3.21 0.65 -2.96
CA ALA A 134 -3.26 -0.49 -3.86
C ALA A 134 -4.40 -1.43 -3.46
N HIS A 135 -5.20 -1.83 -4.45
CA HIS A 135 -6.33 -2.73 -4.29
C HIS A 135 -6.17 -3.96 -5.18
N GLU A 136 -6.71 -5.09 -4.74
CA GLU A 136 -6.95 -6.22 -5.66
C GLU A 136 -8.11 -5.85 -6.59
N VAL A 137 -7.95 -6.10 -7.90
CA VAL A 137 -9.02 -5.90 -8.87
C VAL A 137 -9.57 -7.26 -9.28
N SER A 138 -10.86 -7.51 -9.04
CA SER A 138 -11.52 -8.72 -9.52
C SER A 138 -11.77 -8.61 -11.02
N VAL A 139 -11.23 -9.54 -11.81
CA VAL A 139 -11.51 -9.65 -13.24
C VAL A 139 -12.67 -10.63 -13.42
N THR A 140 -13.91 -10.18 -13.21
CA THR A 140 -15.10 -10.99 -13.52
C THR A 140 -15.39 -10.95 -15.02
N ASN A 141 -15.21 -12.09 -15.70
CA ASN A 141 -15.63 -12.42 -17.08
C ASN A 141 -15.65 -11.26 -18.09
N LEU A 142 -14.46 -10.81 -18.50
CA LEU A 142 -14.32 -10.11 -19.78
C LEU A 142 -14.38 -11.16 -20.90
N GLY A 143 -15.58 -11.33 -21.46
CA GLY A 143 -15.76 -11.91 -22.79
C GLY A 143 -14.78 -11.27 -23.78
N SER A 144 -14.39 -12.05 -24.78
CA SER A 144 -13.30 -11.91 -25.75
C SER A 144 -13.31 -10.64 -26.65
N GLY A 145 -13.66 -9.46 -26.14
CA GLY A 145 -13.85 -8.27 -26.97
C GLY A 145 -13.67 -6.92 -26.27
N PHE A 146 -12.76 -6.76 -25.31
CA PHE A 146 -12.45 -5.42 -24.77
C PHE A 146 -11.09 -4.88 -25.23
N SER A 147 -11.17 -3.73 -25.90
CA SER A 147 -10.08 -2.79 -26.19
C SER A 147 -9.55 -2.16 -24.89
N PRO A 148 -8.23 -1.84 -24.78
CA PRO A 148 -7.53 -1.66 -23.51
C PRO A 148 -7.79 -0.33 -22.77
N THR A 149 -8.86 0.41 -23.08
CA THR A 149 -8.96 1.85 -22.74
C THR A 149 -10.16 2.19 -21.86
N LYS A 150 -10.32 1.53 -20.70
CA LYS A 150 -11.10 2.10 -19.60
C LYS A 150 -10.23 2.25 -18.37
N VAL A 151 -9.64 3.44 -18.28
CA VAL A 151 -8.93 3.97 -17.12
C VAL A 151 -9.99 4.39 -16.09
N TYR A 152 -9.95 3.83 -14.88
CA TYR A 152 -10.67 4.41 -13.76
C TYR A 152 -9.85 5.60 -13.26
N ILE A 153 -10.17 6.78 -13.80
CA ILE A 153 -9.61 8.05 -13.38
C ILE A 153 -10.39 8.48 -12.13
N THR A 154 -9.81 8.34 -10.95
CA THR A 154 -10.16 9.21 -9.82
C THR A 154 -9.22 10.40 -9.88
N GLU A 155 -9.79 11.61 -10.00
CA GLU A 155 -9.04 12.86 -10.12
C GLU A 155 -8.09 13.03 -8.91
N GLY A 156 -6.79 12.91 -9.17
CA GLY A 156 -5.73 13.04 -8.17
C GLY A 156 -4.45 12.35 -8.63
N LEU A 157 -3.55 13.14 -9.23
CA LEU A 157 -2.17 12.83 -9.64
C LEU A 157 -1.91 11.45 -10.30
N ASP A 158 -1.58 11.50 -11.59
CA ASP A 158 -1.27 10.38 -12.48
C ASP A 158 -0.11 9.48 -11.95
N MET A 159 -0.43 8.52 -11.08
CA MET A 159 0.46 7.41 -10.69
C MET A 159 -0.02 6.10 -11.30
N LYS A 160 0.52 5.78 -12.49
CA LYS A 160 0.37 4.46 -13.12
C LYS A 160 1.05 3.36 -12.29
N PHE A 161 0.34 2.79 -11.31
CA PHE A 161 0.66 1.48 -10.76
C PHE A 161 -0.12 0.40 -11.51
N GLY A 162 0.38 0.01 -12.68
CA GLY A 162 -0.06 -1.21 -13.35
C GLY A 162 0.65 -2.42 -12.77
N CYS A 163 0.03 -3.10 -11.81
CA CYS A 163 0.34 -4.50 -11.49
C CYS A 163 -0.97 -5.28 -11.53
N ASN A 164 -1.13 -6.14 -12.53
CA ASN A 164 -2.32 -6.94 -12.73
C ASN A 164 -2.09 -8.28 -11.98
N MET A 165 -2.41 -8.31 -10.68
CA MET A 165 -2.38 -9.54 -9.88
C MET A 165 -3.72 -10.27 -10.06
N ARG A 166 -3.68 -11.56 -10.44
CA ARG A 166 -4.86 -12.41 -10.63
C ARG A 166 -5.12 -13.24 -9.36
N ARG A 167 -6.39 -13.34 -9.00
CA ARG A 167 -6.92 -13.94 -7.77
C ARG A 167 -6.61 -15.44 -7.66
N VAL A 168 -6.27 -15.88 -6.44
CA VAL A 168 -6.43 -17.26 -5.94
C VAL A 168 -7.64 -17.25 -4.98
N SER A 169 -8.56 -18.20 -5.12
CA SER A 169 -9.84 -18.25 -4.38
C SER A 169 -9.65 -18.48 -2.87
N ALA A 170 -9.73 -17.40 -2.09
CA ALA A 170 -9.83 -17.36 -0.63
C ALA A 170 -10.43 -15.99 -0.24
N PRO A 171 -11.02 -15.80 0.98
CA PRO A 171 -11.75 -14.58 1.31
C PRO A 171 -10.85 -13.35 1.12
N THR A 172 -11.37 -12.35 0.42
CA THR A 172 -10.67 -11.20 -0.17
C THR A 172 -9.62 -10.56 0.74
N TRP A 173 -8.35 -10.60 0.31
CA TRP A 173 -7.17 -10.10 1.01
C TRP A 173 -6.71 -8.77 0.36
N GLU A 174 -7.15 -7.62 0.87
CA GLU A 174 -6.85 -6.31 0.24
C GLU A 174 -5.85 -5.51 1.07
N LEU A 175 -4.55 -5.47 0.74
CA LEU A 175 -3.64 -4.81 1.70
C LEU A 175 -2.29 -4.26 1.22
N LEU A 176 -2.27 -3.06 0.63
CA LEU A 176 -1.06 -2.22 0.62
C LEU A 176 -1.38 -0.72 0.46
N LEU A 177 -1.03 0.10 1.45
CA LEU A 177 -0.88 1.54 1.30
C LEU A 177 0.56 1.86 0.91
N LEU A 178 0.70 2.64 -0.16
CA LEU A 178 1.96 3.12 -0.67
C LEU A 178 1.99 4.65 -0.51
N PHE A 179 2.90 5.14 0.31
CA PHE A 179 3.03 6.57 0.52
C PHE A 179 4.16 7.14 -0.33
N ASN A 180 3.85 7.93 -1.35
CA ASN A 180 4.87 8.57 -2.16
C ASN A 180 5.08 10.01 -1.71
N VAL A 181 6.22 10.31 -1.08
CA VAL A 181 6.65 11.71 -0.85
C VAL A 181 7.20 12.24 -2.17
N LEU A 182 6.33 12.84 -2.99
CA LEU A 182 6.81 13.69 -4.08
C LEU A 182 7.04 15.09 -3.51
N ARG A 183 8.30 15.55 -3.52
CA ARG A 183 8.55 17.00 -3.53
C ARG A 183 7.83 17.54 -4.76
N SER A 184 6.83 18.40 -4.58
CA SER A 184 6.45 19.34 -5.64
C SER A 184 7.70 20.17 -5.93
N THR A 185 8.43 19.80 -6.96
CA THR A 185 9.57 20.58 -7.46
C THR A 185 9.01 21.74 -8.26
N ASN A 186 8.38 22.67 -7.55
CA ASN A 186 8.10 24.02 -8.05
C ASN A 186 9.02 25.00 -7.33
N GLN A 187 10.31 24.96 -7.67
CA GLN A 187 11.22 26.10 -7.56
C GLN A 187 12.16 26.08 -8.77
N MET A 188 11.77 26.82 -9.81
CA MET A 188 12.68 27.63 -10.62
C MET A 188 12.73 29.02 -9.99
#